data_AF-A0A9D8CQQ9-F1
#
_entry.id   AF-A0A9D8CQQ9-F1
#
_cell.length_a   1.000
_cell.length_b   1.000
_cell.length_c   1.000
_cell.angle_alpha   90.00
_cell.angle_beta   90.00
_cell.angle_gamma   90.00
#
_symmetry.space_group_name_H-M   'P 1'
#
loop_
_entity.id
_entity.type
_entity.pdbx_description
1 polymer ?
#
loop_
_entity_poly.entity_id
_entity_poly.type
_entity_poly.pdbx_seq_one_letter_code
_entity_poly.pdbx_strand_id
1 'polypeptide(L)'
;MTAHWLVQMGWSDVHVLEHRPTAGELTTKPEPRYPAGYRVAELAGIAPAELARTLDRAIVVDLDTSLRYRDGHVPGAWFAVRAHVAKHVAAMRAATPNAERIVLCGPDPDLLALAAAALADAGLPVVALAGGFKAWRDGGHAVETGHTRMADPPTDVWYRPYDFKDDVEAAMRQYLDWEVDLVPQVARDGAARFQVFRR
;
A
#
# COMPACT_ATOMS: atom_id res chain seq x y z
N MET A 1 -3.36 25.25 -18.08
CA MET A 1 -2.03 25.09 -17.43
C MET A 1 -1.49 23.66 -17.56
N THR A 2 -2.22 22.60 -17.20
CA THR A 2 -1.72 21.21 -17.29
C THR A 2 -1.28 20.80 -18.70
N ALA A 3 -2.12 21.04 -19.72
CA ALA A 3 -1.81 20.70 -21.12
C ALA A 3 -0.49 21.33 -21.61
N HIS A 4 -0.19 22.57 -21.19
CA HIS A 4 1.04 23.26 -21.54
C HIS A 4 2.29 22.53 -21.04
N TRP A 5 2.26 21.94 -19.85
CA TRP A 5 3.39 21.14 -19.34
C TRP A 5 3.47 19.77 -20.00
N LEU A 6 2.34 19.10 -20.25
CA LEU A 6 2.31 17.81 -20.95
C LEU A 6 2.94 17.90 -22.34
N VAL A 7 2.61 18.94 -23.11
CA VAL A 7 3.22 19.18 -24.43
C VAL A 7 4.73 19.40 -24.31
N GLN A 8 5.18 20.20 -23.34
CA GLN A 8 6.62 20.41 -23.11
C GLN A 8 7.34 19.15 -22.62
N MET A 9 6.63 18.21 -21.99
CA MET A 9 7.15 16.88 -21.66
C MET A 9 7.21 15.92 -22.87
N GLY A 10 6.82 16.37 -24.07
CA GLY A 10 6.91 15.61 -25.32
C GLY A 10 5.66 14.80 -25.66
N TRP A 11 4.55 14.99 -24.95
CA TRP A 11 3.27 14.36 -25.30
C TRP A 11 2.68 15.04 -26.55
N SER A 12 2.45 14.27 -27.61
CA SER A 12 2.03 14.80 -28.92
C SER A 12 0.52 14.92 -29.10
N ASP A 13 -0.27 14.20 -28.31
CA ASP A 13 -1.73 14.13 -28.45
C ASP A 13 -2.40 14.68 -27.19
N VAL A 14 -2.29 16.00 -27.00
CA VAL A 14 -2.79 16.70 -25.81
C VAL A 14 -3.90 17.66 -26.22
N HIS A 15 -5.09 17.44 -25.68
CA HIS A 15 -6.26 18.27 -25.95
C HIS A 15 -6.79 18.91 -24.67
N VAL A 16 -7.35 20.10 -24.79
CA VAL A 16 -8.14 20.72 -23.73
C VAL A 16 -9.60 20.61 -24.15
N LEU A 17 -10.40 19.94 -23.34
CA LEU A 17 -11.84 19.87 -23.58
C LEU A 17 -12.45 21.25 -23.33
N GLU A 18 -12.84 21.93 -24.41
CA GLU A 18 -13.62 23.17 -24.34
C GLU A 18 -15.09 22.85 -24.04
N HIS A 19 -15.35 22.47 -22.79
CA HIS A 19 -16.69 22.15 -22.30
C HIS A 19 -16.98 22.89 -21.01
N ARG A 20 -18.23 23.37 -20.86
CA ARG A 20 -18.74 23.91 -19.61
C ARG A 20 -19.75 22.90 -19.06
N PRO A 21 -19.34 22.02 -18.13
CA PRO A 21 -20.21 20.97 -17.65
C PRO A 21 -21.42 21.56 -16.92
N THR A 22 -22.58 21.01 -17.20
CA THR A 22 -23.82 21.26 -16.47
C THR A 22 -23.87 20.42 -15.20
N ALA A 23 -24.73 20.77 -14.25
CA ALA A 23 -24.85 20.03 -12.99
C ALA A 23 -25.21 18.54 -13.18
N GLY A 24 -25.85 18.17 -14.31
CA GLY A 24 -26.21 16.79 -14.63
C GLY A 24 -25.05 15.94 -15.19
N GLU A 25 -23.95 16.56 -15.61
CA GLU A 25 -22.76 15.90 -16.15
C GLU A 25 -21.66 15.69 -15.09
N LEU A 26 -21.85 16.27 -13.91
CA LEU A 26 -20.90 16.19 -12.81
C LEU A 26 -21.29 15.09 -11.83
N THR A 27 -20.29 14.39 -11.31
CA THR A 27 -20.45 13.38 -10.28
C THR A 27 -19.44 13.58 -9.17
N THR A 28 -19.88 13.38 -7.93
CA THR A 28 -19.01 13.25 -6.76
C THR A 28 -18.78 11.79 -6.39
N LYS A 29 -19.40 10.86 -7.12
CA LYS A 29 -19.15 9.43 -6.95
C LYS A 29 -17.69 9.14 -7.32
N PRO A 30 -17.02 8.25 -6.57
CA PRO A 30 -15.69 7.79 -6.94
C PRO A 30 -15.66 7.23 -8.35
N GLU A 31 -14.54 7.44 -9.05
CA GLU A 31 -14.29 6.80 -10.33
C GLU A 31 -14.37 5.26 -10.15
N PRO A 32 -15.12 4.54 -11.00
CA PRO A 32 -15.17 3.09 -10.92
C PRO A 32 -13.77 2.51 -11.11
N ARG A 33 -13.27 1.81 -10.08
CA ARG A 33 -11.95 1.17 -10.14
C ARG A 33 -11.87 0.03 -11.14
N TYR A 34 -13.00 -0.62 -11.40
CA TYR A 34 -13.09 -1.80 -12.24
C TYR A 34 -14.10 -1.61 -13.38
N PRO A 35 -13.90 -2.33 -14.51
CA PRO A 35 -14.89 -2.41 -15.56
C PRO A 35 -16.25 -2.89 -15.05
N ALA A 36 -17.32 -2.48 -15.74
CA ALA A 36 -18.67 -2.94 -15.44
C ALA A 36 -18.75 -4.48 -15.41
N GLY A 37 -19.30 -5.03 -14.34
CA GLY A 37 -19.48 -6.47 -14.14
C GLY A 37 -18.32 -7.18 -13.43
N TYR A 38 -17.16 -6.55 -13.28
CA TYR A 38 -16.06 -7.12 -12.49
C TYR A 38 -16.40 -7.05 -10.99
N ARG A 39 -16.19 -8.16 -10.27
CA ARG A 39 -16.42 -8.25 -8.83
C ARG A 39 -15.20 -8.85 -8.14
N VAL A 40 -14.78 -8.20 -7.05
CA VAL A 40 -13.80 -8.75 -6.12
C VAL A 40 -14.56 -9.51 -5.04
N ALA A 41 -14.00 -10.65 -4.60
CA ALA A 41 -14.61 -11.44 -3.55
C ALA A 41 -14.64 -10.67 -2.24
N GLU A 42 -15.78 -10.70 -1.54
CA GLU A 42 -15.88 -10.15 -0.19
C GLU A 42 -15.27 -11.13 0.81
N LEU A 43 -14.40 -10.62 1.68
CA LEU A 43 -13.78 -11.41 2.74
C LEU A 43 -14.57 -11.25 4.03
N ALA A 44 -14.85 -12.36 4.72
CA ALA A 44 -15.44 -12.30 6.05
C ALA A 44 -14.56 -11.48 7.00
N GLY A 45 -15.19 -10.71 7.90
CA GLY A 45 -14.49 -9.84 8.84
C GLY A 45 -14.48 -10.41 10.26
N ILE A 46 -13.39 -10.17 11.00
CA ILE A 46 -13.33 -10.33 12.46
C ILE A 46 -13.28 -8.96 13.14
N ALA A 47 -14.07 -8.76 14.19
CA ALA A 47 -14.09 -7.50 14.93
C ALA A 47 -12.78 -7.32 15.73
N PRO A 48 -12.24 -6.09 15.87
CA PRO A 48 -11.01 -5.84 16.63
C PRO A 48 -11.04 -6.39 18.06
N ALA A 49 -12.16 -6.22 18.78
CA ALA A 49 -12.32 -6.72 20.14
C ALA A 49 -12.38 -8.26 20.24
N GLU A 50 -12.77 -8.95 19.18
CA GLU A 50 -12.71 -10.40 19.10
C GLU A 50 -11.29 -10.89 18.79
N LEU A 51 -10.62 -10.24 17.82
CA LEU A 51 -9.22 -10.52 17.53
C LEU A 51 -8.34 -10.30 18.77
N ALA A 52 -8.54 -9.22 19.51
CA ALA A 52 -7.79 -8.93 20.73
C ALA A 52 -7.89 -10.02 21.80
N ARG A 53 -9.04 -10.73 21.87
CA ARG A 53 -9.27 -11.86 22.80
C ARG A 53 -8.71 -13.20 22.30
N THR A 54 -8.38 -13.29 21.01
CA THR A 54 -7.98 -14.54 20.35
C THR A 54 -6.63 -14.42 19.63
N LEU A 55 -5.84 -13.40 19.99
CA LEU A 55 -4.61 -13.03 19.29
C LEU A 55 -3.56 -14.14 19.35
N ASP A 56 -3.51 -14.90 20.45
CA ASP A 56 -2.65 -16.07 20.65
C ASP A 56 -3.00 -17.25 19.72
N ARG A 57 -4.18 -17.23 19.10
CA ARG A 57 -4.69 -18.25 18.17
C ARG A 57 -4.91 -17.71 16.76
N ALA A 58 -4.35 -16.55 16.45
CA ALA A 58 -4.44 -15.93 15.14
C ALA A 58 -3.05 -15.71 14.53
N ILE A 59 -2.92 -16.00 13.24
CA ILE A 59 -1.79 -15.47 12.46
C ILE A 59 -2.26 -14.15 11.88
N VAL A 60 -1.79 -13.03 12.43
CA VAL A 60 -2.08 -11.72 11.87
C VAL A 60 -1.03 -11.40 10.81
N VAL A 61 -1.47 -11.06 9.60
CA VAL A 61 -0.60 -10.63 8.49
C VAL A 61 -0.99 -9.22 8.11
N ASP A 62 -0.05 -8.30 8.29
CA ASP A 62 -0.18 -6.92 7.84
C ASP A 62 0.40 -6.80 6.42
N LEU A 63 -0.46 -6.36 5.51
CA LEU A 63 -0.20 -6.16 4.09
C LEU A 63 -0.18 -4.66 3.73
N ASP A 64 -0.23 -3.76 4.71
CA ASP A 64 0.08 -2.35 4.48
C ASP A 64 1.59 -2.18 4.23
N THR A 65 2.00 -0.95 3.88
CA THR A 65 3.41 -0.66 3.61
C THR A 65 4.29 -0.91 4.83
N SER A 66 5.56 -1.30 4.63
CA SER A 66 6.50 -1.50 5.74
C SER A 66 6.61 -0.26 6.63
N LEU A 67 6.51 0.92 6.02
CA LEU A 67 6.53 2.21 6.71
C LEU A 67 5.36 2.35 7.70
N ARG A 68 4.15 2.01 7.26
CA ARG A 68 2.95 2.07 8.12
C ARG A 68 2.96 0.98 9.18
N TYR A 69 3.37 -0.23 8.83
CA TYR A 69 3.60 -1.29 9.81
C TYR A 69 4.58 -0.82 10.89
N ARG A 70 5.74 -0.28 10.50
CA ARG A 70 6.73 0.29 11.44
C ARG A 70 6.11 1.35 12.35
N ASP A 71 5.22 2.19 11.84
CA ASP A 71 4.62 3.28 12.61
C ASP A 71 3.51 2.80 13.55
N GLY A 72 2.88 1.67 13.24
CA GLY A 72 1.96 0.99 14.13
C GLY A 72 1.26 -0.20 13.48
N HIS A 73 1.19 -1.31 14.20
CA HIS A 73 0.50 -2.53 13.76
C HIS A 73 -0.12 -3.29 14.94
N VAL A 74 -0.93 -4.31 14.63
CA VAL A 74 -1.48 -5.25 15.62
C VAL A 74 -0.33 -6.04 16.25
N PRO A 75 -0.24 -6.18 17.59
CA PRO A 75 0.85 -6.89 18.24
C PRO A 75 1.05 -8.31 17.71
N GLY A 76 2.31 -8.67 17.41
CA GLY A 76 2.70 -9.97 16.89
C GLY A 76 2.37 -10.21 15.41
N ALA A 77 1.80 -9.22 14.71
CA ALA A 77 1.51 -9.31 13.29
C ALA A 77 2.78 -9.44 12.45
N TRP A 78 2.72 -10.25 11.40
CA TRP A 78 3.76 -10.34 10.39
C TRP A 78 3.57 -9.26 9.33
N PHE A 79 4.60 -8.48 9.04
CA PHE A 79 4.63 -7.72 7.79
C PHE A 79 4.94 -8.66 6.62
N ALA A 80 4.13 -8.61 5.55
CA ALA A 80 4.40 -9.34 4.31
C ALA A 80 3.95 -8.55 3.08
N VAL A 81 4.68 -8.69 1.97
CA VAL A 81 4.23 -8.16 0.68
C VAL A 81 3.21 -9.14 0.09
N ARG A 82 2.06 -8.66 -0.40
CA ARG A 82 0.99 -9.54 -0.93
C ARG A 82 1.48 -10.56 -1.96
N ALA A 83 2.38 -10.17 -2.86
CA ALA A 83 2.96 -11.06 -3.87
C ALA A 83 3.75 -12.25 -3.27
N HIS A 84 4.14 -12.14 -2.01
CA HIS A 84 5.00 -13.05 -1.29
C HIS A 84 4.29 -13.76 -0.13
N VAL A 85 3.02 -13.45 0.15
CA VAL A 85 2.34 -14.00 1.33
C VAL A 85 2.27 -15.53 1.31
N ALA A 86 2.05 -16.12 0.12
CA ALA A 86 1.96 -17.58 -0.06
C ALA A 86 3.28 -18.31 0.22
N LYS A 87 4.45 -17.69 -0.07
CA LYS A 87 5.75 -18.32 0.25
C LYS A 87 6.06 -18.34 1.75
N HIS A 88 5.39 -17.48 2.53
CA HIS A 88 5.66 -17.31 3.96
C HIS A 88 4.69 -18.04 4.87
N VAL A 89 3.50 -18.42 4.38
CA VAL A 89 2.43 -18.98 5.21
C VAL A 89 2.85 -20.22 5.99
N ALA A 90 3.67 -21.09 5.40
CA ALA A 90 4.17 -22.29 6.08
C ALA A 90 5.03 -21.93 7.32
N ALA A 91 5.92 -20.94 7.20
CA ALA A 91 6.73 -20.46 8.30
C ALA A 91 5.87 -19.76 9.37
N MET A 92 4.89 -18.96 8.95
CA MET A 92 3.94 -18.31 9.86
C MET A 92 3.14 -19.33 10.68
N ARG A 93 2.70 -20.44 10.05
CA ARG A 93 2.00 -21.54 10.74
C ARG A 93 2.91 -22.28 11.70
N ALA A 94 4.15 -22.56 11.31
CA ALA A 94 5.12 -23.20 12.20
C ALA A 94 5.40 -22.34 13.45
N ALA A 95 5.40 -21.01 13.30
CA ALA A 95 5.61 -20.08 14.41
C ALA A 95 4.36 -19.83 15.27
N THR A 96 3.17 -20.22 14.80
CA THR A 96 1.91 -20.15 15.57
C THR A 96 1.15 -21.48 15.46
N PRO A 97 1.62 -22.57 16.11
CA PRO A 97 1.06 -23.92 15.92
C PRO A 97 -0.42 -24.07 16.27
N ASN A 98 -0.90 -23.27 17.22
CA ASN A 98 -2.29 -23.28 17.69
C ASN A 98 -3.19 -22.29 16.92
N ALA A 99 -2.73 -21.78 15.78
CA ALA A 99 -3.52 -20.84 14.99
C ALA A 99 -4.80 -21.49 14.47
N GLU A 100 -5.93 -20.86 14.77
CA GLU A 100 -7.26 -21.26 14.30
C GLU A 100 -7.66 -20.52 13.02
N ARG A 101 -7.01 -19.38 12.70
CA ARG A 101 -7.30 -18.53 11.54
C ARG A 101 -6.12 -17.64 11.14
N ILE A 102 -6.15 -17.16 9.89
CA ILE A 102 -5.29 -16.09 9.39
C ILE A 102 -6.13 -14.81 9.30
N VAL A 103 -5.64 -13.73 9.89
CA VAL A 103 -6.29 -12.42 9.87
C VAL A 103 -5.45 -11.46 9.06
N LEU A 104 -6.03 -10.94 7.97
CA LEU A 104 -5.38 -9.99 7.10
C LEU A 104 -5.71 -8.55 7.52
N CYS A 105 -4.68 -7.74 7.64
CA CYS A 105 -4.76 -6.29 7.81
C CYS A 105 -4.15 -5.62 6.59
N GLY A 106 -4.68 -4.47 6.18
CA GLY A 106 -4.14 -3.71 5.06
C GLY A 106 -5.06 -2.55 4.66
N PRO A 107 -4.62 -1.71 3.71
CA PRO A 107 -5.26 -0.44 3.41
C PRO A 107 -6.53 -0.57 2.55
N ASP A 108 -6.74 -1.73 1.92
CA ASP A 108 -7.70 -1.91 0.84
C ASP A 108 -8.34 -3.31 0.88
N PRO A 109 -9.67 -3.42 1.01
CA PRO A 109 -10.36 -4.71 1.00
C PRO A 109 -10.05 -5.57 -0.23
N ASP A 110 -9.84 -4.95 -1.39
CA ASP A 110 -9.53 -5.67 -2.63
C ASP A 110 -8.15 -6.35 -2.54
N LEU A 111 -7.18 -5.67 -1.91
CA LEU A 111 -5.87 -6.26 -1.64
C LEU A 111 -5.99 -7.48 -0.72
N LEU A 112 -6.83 -7.39 0.31
CA LEU A 112 -7.05 -8.48 1.27
C LEU A 112 -7.73 -9.67 0.60
N ALA A 113 -8.70 -9.44 -0.28
CA ALA A 113 -9.35 -10.50 -1.05
C ALA A 113 -8.35 -11.23 -1.97
N LEU A 114 -7.47 -10.49 -2.65
CA LEU A 114 -6.43 -11.08 -3.50
C LEU A 114 -5.39 -11.87 -2.67
N ALA A 115 -5.04 -11.39 -1.48
CA ALA A 115 -4.17 -12.10 -0.57
C ALA A 115 -4.85 -13.37 -0.01
N ALA A 116 -6.13 -13.30 0.33
CA ALA A 116 -6.90 -14.46 0.78
C ALA A 116 -6.97 -15.54 -0.29
N ALA A 117 -7.16 -15.17 -1.57
CA ALA A 117 -7.09 -16.10 -2.68
C ALA A 117 -5.72 -16.78 -2.80
N ALA A 118 -4.62 -16.04 -2.59
CA ALA A 118 -3.26 -16.60 -2.57
C ALA A 118 -2.99 -17.52 -1.36
N LEU A 119 -3.85 -17.48 -0.34
CA LEU A 119 -3.76 -18.28 0.89
C LEU A 119 -4.83 -19.37 0.96
N ALA A 120 -5.53 -19.67 -0.14
CA ALA A 120 -6.59 -20.68 -0.16
C ALA A 120 -6.12 -22.06 0.35
N ASP A 121 -4.88 -22.43 0.04
CA ASP A 121 -4.28 -23.72 0.43
C ASP A 121 -3.57 -23.67 1.81
N ALA A 122 -3.71 -22.58 2.57
CA ALA A 122 -3.10 -22.45 3.89
C ALA A 122 -3.66 -23.42 4.94
N GLY A 123 -4.82 -24.02 4.67
CA GLY A 123 -5.51 -24.95 5.57
C GLY A 123 -6.05 -24.28 6.84
N LEU A 124 -6.22 -22.96 6.82
CA LEU A 124 -6.85 -22.16 7.87
C LEU A 124 -7.85 -21.19 7.24
N PRO A 125 -8.98 -20.88 7.90
CA PRO A 125 -9.85 -19.79 7.49
C PRO A 125 -9.09 -18.47 7.40
N VAL A 126 -9.29 -17.73 6.31
CA VAL A 126 -8.71 -16.40 6.10
C VAL A 126 -9.82 -15.35 6.23
N VAL A 127 -9.60 -14.35 7.08
CA VAL A 127 -10.56 -13.27 7.36
C VAL A 127 -9.86 -11.91 7.33
N ALA A 128 -10.60 -10.83 7.08
CA ALA A 128 -10.09 -9.47 7.22
C ALA A 128 -10.29 -8.95 8.64
N LEU A 129 -9.38 -8.11 9.13
CA LEU A 129 -9.66 -7.27 10.29
C LEU A 129 -10.74 -6.24 9.91
N ALA A 130 -11.93 -6.34 10.51
CA ALA A 130 -13.05 -5.47 10.21
C ALA A 130 -12.71 -4.01 10.58
N GLY A 131 -12.85 -3.10 9.60
CA GLY A 131 -12.45 -1.70 9.74
C GLY A 131 -10.93 -1.45 9.75
N GLY A 132 -10.13 -2.49 9.51
CA GLY A 132 -8.67 -2.43 9.42
C GLY A 132 -7.97 -1.97 10.70
N PHE A 133 -6.70 -1.62 10.58
CA PHE A 133 -5.90 -1.15 11.71
C PHE A 133 -6.44 0.15 12.34
N LYS A 134 -7.13 0.99 11.56
CA LYS A 134 -7.79 2.18 12.10
C LYS A 134 -8.83 1.80 13.18
N ALA A 135 -9.72 0.85 12.89
CA ALA A 135 -10.71 0.40 13.86
C ALA A 135 -10.07 -0.27 15.08
N TRP A 136 -8.96 -0.99 14.89
CA TRP A 136 -8.18 -1.55 15.98
C TRP A 136 -7.66 -0.45 16.93
N ARG A 137 -7.01 0.58 16.37
CA ARG A 137 -6.49 1.70 17.14
C ARG A 137 -7.59 2.52 17.81
N ASP A 138 -8.66 2.84 17.08
CA ASP A 138 -9.78 3.62 17.61
C ASP A 138 -10.52 2.87 18.73
N GLY A 139 -10.47 1.53 18.72
CA GLY A 139 -10.98 0.67 19.78
C GLY A 139 -10.10 0.62 21.04
N GLY A 140 -8.98 1.35 21.07
CA GLY A 140 -8.08 1.41 22.23
C GLY A 140 -7.28 0.13 22.46
N HIS A 141 -7.17 -0.75 21.47
CA HIS A 141 -6.38 -1.96 21.57
C HIS A 141 -4.87 -1.67 21.55
N ALA A 142 -4.07 -2.57 22.11
CA ALA A 142 -2.62 -2.43 22.16
C ALA A 142 -2.02 -2.33 20.74
N VAL A 143 -1.00 -1.49 20.57
CA VAL A 143 -0.32 -1.25 19.29
C VAL A 143 1.17 -1.54 19.47
N GLU A 144 1.73 -2.30 18.53
CA GLU A 144 3.16 -2.53 18.43
C GLU A 144 3.75 -1.61 17.33
N THR A 145 5.03 -1.23 17.48
CA THR A 145 5.72 -0.34 16.53
C THR A 145 7.12 -0.87 16.24
N GLY A 146 7.71 -0.44 15.13
CA GLY A 146 9.00 -0.91 14.64
C GLY A 146 8.89 -2.08 13.68
N HIS A 147 10.04 -2.51 13.14
CA HIS A 147 10.13 -3.68 12.26
C HIS A 147 10.29 -4.94 13.12
N THR A 148 9.22 -5.38 13.78
CA THR A 148 9.28 -6.45 14.80
C THR A 148 9.23 -7.84 14.19
N ARG A 149 8.34 -8.08 13.22
CA ARG A 149 8.16 -9.41 12.61
C ARG A 149 8.03 -9.33 11.08
N MET A 150 9.18 -9.23 10.42
CA MET A 150 9.28 -9.02 8.98
C MET A 150 9.36 -10.36 8.24
N ALA A 151 8.30 -10.75 7.51
CA ALA A 151 8.39 -11.88 6.59
C ALA A 151 9.15 -11.50 5.30
N ASP A 152 8.97 -10.26 4.84
CA ASP A 152 9.75 -9.65 3.75
C ASP A 152 10.58 -8.47 4.27
N PRO A 153 11.73 -8.16 3.65
CA PRO A 153 12.47 -6.94 3.96
C PRO A 153 11.64 -5.69 3.59
N PRO A 154 11.86 -4.53 4.26
CA PRO A 154 11.11 -3.30 4.04
C PRO A 154 11.56 -2.57 2.76
N THR A 155 11.30 -3.18 1.60
CA THR A 155 11.70 -2.66 0.28
C THR A 155 10.50 -2.40 -0.64
N ASP A 156 9.30 -2.38 -0.10
CA ASP A 156 8.02 -2.20 -0.80
C ASP A 156 7.69 -0.73 -1.08
N VAL A 157 8.31 0.19 -0.35
CA VAL A 157 8.16 1.63 -0.56
C VAL A 157 9.51 2.32 -0.69
N TRP A 158 9.58 3.33 -1.56
CA TRP A 158 10.71 4.25 -1.59
C TRP A 158 10.54 5.27 -0.45
N TYR A 159 11.50 5.29 0.47
CA TYR A 159 11.48 6.21 1.60
C TYR A 159 11.85 7.60 1.12
N ARG A 160 10.95 8.56 1.31
CA ARG A 160 11.27 9.98 1.12
C ARG A 160 12.22 10.41 2.24
N PRO A 161 12.99 11.48 2.06
CA PRO A 161 13.95 11.93 3.08
C PRO A 161 13.38 12.09 4.49
N TYR A 162 12.12 12.54 4.62
CA TYR A 162 11.44 12.72 5.89
C TYR A 162 10.71 11.47 6.43
N ASP A 163 10.72 10.35 5.70
CA ASP A 163 10.21 9.08 6.18
C ASP A 163 11.25 8.36 7.09
N PHE A 164 12.50 8.81 7.09
CA PHE A 164 13.58 8.34 7.98
C PHE A 164 13.42 8.91 9.39
N LYS A 165 13.73 8.10 10.42
CA LYS A 165 13.72 8.55 11.82
C LYS A 165 15.00 9.25 12.25
N ASP A 166 16.10 8.95 11.57
CA ASP A 166 17.44 9.49 11.82
C ASP A 166 18.05 10.01 10.52
N ASP A 167 19.01 10.93 10.62
CA ASP A 167 19.80 11.48 9.50
C ASP A 167 18.99 12.05 8.32
N VAL A 168 17.84 12.64 8.62
CA VAL A 168 16.91 13.26 7.65
C VAL A 168 17.63 14.33 6.81
N GLU A 169 18.54 15.10 7.41
CA GLU A 169 19.27 16.15 6.70
C GLU A 169 20.18 15.56 5.61
N ALA A 170 20.93 14.50 5.90
CA ALA A 170 21.76 13.85 4.89
C ALA A 170 20.90 13.24 3.78
N ALA A 171 19.78 12.61 4.12
CA ALA A 171 18.84 12.08 3.13
C ALA A 171 18.27 13.20 2.24
N MET A 172 17.98 14.37 2.80
CA MET A 172 17.52 15.53 2.03
C MET A 172 18.60 16.05 1.10
N ARG A 173 19.85 16.18 1.57
CA ARG A 173 20.99 16.59 0.74
C ARG A 173 21.19 15.62 -0.43
N GLN A 174 21.20 14.32 -0.15
CA GLN A 174 21.32 13.29 -1.19
C GLN A 174 20.20 13.38 -2.25
N TYR A 175 18.96 13.63 -1.82
CA TYR A 175 17.84 13.80 -2.75
C TYR A 175 18.01 15.03 -3.65
N LEU A 176 18.45 16.16 -3.10
CA LEU A 176 18.70 17.38 -3.87
C LEU A 176 19.87 17.21 -4.86
N ASP A 177 20.95 16.56 -4.42
CA ASP A 177 22.09 16.25 -5.29
C ASP A 177 21.64 15.39 -6.48
N TRP A 178 20.80 14.37 -6.23
CA TRP A 178 20.19 13.57 -7.29
C TRP A 178 19.32 14.40 -8.25
N GLU A 179 18.52 15.33 -7.73
CA GLU A 179 17.64 16.18 -8.55
C GLU A 179 18.43 17.12 -9.48
N VAL A 180 19.53 17.70 -8.99
CA VAL A 180 20.43 18.55 -9.80
C VAL A 180 21.09 17.73 -10.91
N ASP A 181 21.52 16.50 -10.61
CA ASP A 181 22.17 15.60 -11.57
C ASP A 181 21.19 14.95 -12.55
N LEU A 182 19.87 15.15 -12.41
CA LEU A 182 18.86 14.54 -13.27
C LEU A 182 18.93 15.08 -14.71
N VAL A 183 19.20 16.38 -14.88
CA VAL A 183 19.26 17.03 -16.20
C VAL A 183 20.32 16.40 -17.12
N PRO A 184 21.61 16.29 -16.72
CA PRO A 184 22.60 15.61 -17.55
C PRO A 184 22.30 14.12 -17.73
N GLN A 185 21.66 13.45 -16.77
CA GLN A 185 21.25 12.04 -16.93
C GLN A 185 20.21 11.86 -18.04
N VAL A 186 19.15 12.68 -18.03
CA VAL A 186 18.11 12.66 -19.09
C VAL A 186 18.71 13.00 -20.45
N ALA A 187 19.64 13.96 -20.51
CA ALA A 187 20.32 14.30 -21.75
C ALA A 187 21.17 13.13 -22.30
N ARG A 188 21.82 12.36 -21.42
CA ARG A 188 22.59 11.16 -21.81
C ARG A 188 21.70 10.01 -22.26
N ASP A 189 20.55 9.82 -21.62
CA ASP A 189 19.57 8.79 -21.99
C ASP A 189 18.99 9.04 -23.40
N GLY A 190 18.64 10.30 -23.69
CA GLY A 190 18.25 10.74 -25.04
C GLY A 190 16.88 10.25 -25.52
N ALA A 191 16.12 9.49 -24.72
CA ALA A 191 14.76 9.07 -25.08
C ALA A 191 13.71 10.15 -24.81
N ALA A 192 13.96 11.01 -23.81
CA ALA A 192 13.07 12.12 -23.47
C ALA A 192 13.05 13.19 -24.57
N ARG A 193 11.86 13.56 -25.04
CA ARG A 193 11.66 14.58 -26.10
C ARG A 193 11.14 15.90 -25.54
N PHE A 194 11.76 16.38 -24.47
CA PHE A 194 11.32 17.62 -23.82
C PHE A 194 11.51 18.82 -24.75
N GLN A 195 10.50 19.68 -24.83
CA GLN A 195 10.53 20.94 -25.57
C GLN A 195 10.20 22.07 -24.61
N VAL A 196 11.23 22.75 -24.10
CA VAL A 196 11.01 23.87 -23.17
C VAL A 196 10.62 25.10 -23.97
N PHE A 197 9.38 25.55 -23.79
CA PHE A 197 8.89 26.76 -24.45
C PHE A 197 9.38 27.98 -23.67
N ARG A 198 10.04 28.91 -24.37
CA ARG A 198 10.38 30.21 -23.78
C ARG A 198 9.13 31.09 -23.80
N ARG A 199 8.93 31.84 -22.72
CA ARG A 199 7.90 32.89 -22.66
C ARG A 199 8.21 34.01 -23.64
#